data_AF-A0A239LBQ3-F1
#
_entry.id   AF-A0A239LBQ3-F1
#
_cell.length_a   1.000
_cell.length_b   1.000
_cell.length_c   1.000
_cell.angle_alpha   90.00
_cell.angle_beta   90.00
_cell.angle_gamma   90.00
#
_symmetry.space_group_name_H-M   'P 1'
#
loop_
_entity.id
_entity.type
_entity.pdbx_description
1 polymer ?
#
loop_
_entity_poly.entity_id
_entity_poly.type
_entity_poly.pdbx_seq_one_letter_code
_entity_poly.pdbx_strand_id
1 'polypeptide(L)'
;MLSSISTAPIFTLIDIVKHGNTDILTLLNLSETDFFHVPFEEILNSSNDVSFGVNQIRERYNKPIACIFNHFVVKHYDSNDKEYYFIAHTKDLSLISRMFNKLCSEFGGGAYNEYKSVSFYKKDKVLKLTAGVVEDGDLPFSHFWFQHEMGITYKMSYLQHPFQQLQFMIRVNQRMPNRAPRTDSILSLLNFDINNILSEQESYRHIEVKDSAVAFVDYVCSLREKEFGLFDVLAVRIFGNTKSFDQSVDTCFS
;
A
#
# COMPACT_ATOMS: atom_id res chain seq x y z
N MET A 1 23.54 31.37 -10.96
CA MET A 1 22.70 30.88 -12.08
C MET A 1 22.23 29.49 -11.73
N LEU A 2 20.99 29.36 -11.25
CA LEU A 2 20.38 28.07 -10.95
C LEU A 2 19.62 27.63 -12.19
N SER A 3 20.10 26.59 -12.87
CA SER A 3 19.39 25.98 -13.98
C SER A 3 18.03 25.50 -13.49
N SER A 4 16.97 25.99 -14.12
CA SER A 4 15.61 25.49 -13.91
C SER A 4 15.55 24.06 -14.46
N ILE A 5 15.80 23.06 -13.60
CA ILE A 5 15.54 21.66 -13.92
C ILE A 5 14.03 21.56 -14.18
N SER A 6 13.66 21.33 -15.45
CA SER A 6 12.28 21.24 -15.89
C SER A 6 11.64 20.00 -15.29
N THR A 7 10.75 20.18 -14.32
CA THR A 7 9.89 19.11 -13.78
C THR A 7 8.73 18.77 -14.71
N ALA A 8 8.64 19.41 -15.88
CA ALA A 8 7.56 19.19 -16.84
C ALA A 8 7.31 17.71 -17.19
N PRO A 9 8.34 16.86 -17.40
CA PRO A 9 8.07 15.52 -17.87
C PRO A 9 7.52 14.54 -16.81
N ILE A 10 7.73 14.77 -15.50
CA ILE A 10 7.06 13.91 -14.49
C ILE A 10 5.58 14.26 -14.42
N PHE A 11 5.25 15.55 -14.58
CA PHE A 11 3.87 15.99 -14.57
C PHE A 11 3.15 15.59 -15.85
N THR A 12 3.82 15.62 -17.00
CA THR A 12 3.28 15.03 -18.23
C THR A 12 3.00 13.53 -18.06
N LEU A 13 3.91 12.78 -17.42
CA LEU A 13 3.64 11.38 -17.10
C LEU A 13 2.40 11.23 -16.20
N ILE A 14 2.34 12.00 -15.11
CA ILE A 14 1.22 11.99 -14.16
C ILE A 14 -0.10 12.30 -14.87
N ASP A 15 -0.12 13.33 -15.70
CA ASP A 15 -1.30 13.75 -16.46
C ASP A 15 -1.75 12.62 -17.41
N ILE A 16 -0.84 11.95 -18.11
CA ILE A 16 -1.22 10.87 -19.03
C ILE A 16 -1.74 9.63 -18.26
N VAL A 17 -1.10 9.27 -17.15
CA VAL A 17 -1.54 8.13 -16.33
C VAL A 17 -2.91 8.39 -15.71
N LYS A 18 -3.18 9.63 -15.29
CA LYS A 18 -4.48 10.07 -14.76
C LYS A 18 -5.64 9.90 -15.76
N HIS A 19 -5.36 9.77 -17.05
CA HIS A 19 -6.36 9.52 -18.10
C HIS A 19 -6.47 8.05 -18.52
N GLY A 20 -5.88 7.11 -17.77
CA GLY A 20 -6.13 5.67 -17.93
C GLY A 20 -5.11 4.93 -18.77
N ASN A 21 -4.07 5.63 -19.24
CA ASN A 21 -2.96 4.94 -19.86
C ASN A 21 -2.04 4.37 -18.78
N THR A 22 -2.18 3.07 -18.52
CA THR A 22 -1.41 2.34 -17.51
C THR A 22 -0.11 1.75 -18.03
N ASP A 23 0.22 1.93 -19.32
CA ASP A 23 1.44 1.41 -19.93
C ASP A 23 2.62 2.38 -19.72
N ILE A 24 3.10 2.43 -18.48
CA ILE A 24 4.14 3.37 -18.03
C ILE A 24 5.43 3.25 -18.85
N LEU A 25 5.83 2.05 -19.28
CA LEU A 25 7.06 1.85 -20.05
C LEU A 25 6.95 2.49 -21.43
N THR A 26 5.83 2.28 -22.12
CA THR A 26 5.56 2.90 -23.43
C THR A 26 5.50 4.43 -23.32
N LEU A 27 4.87 4.96 -22.27
CA LEU A 27 4.83 6.42 -22.03
C LEU A 27 6.21 7.05 -21.83
N LEU A 28 7.13 6.28 -21.24
CA LEU A 28 8.51 6.71 -21.02
C LEU A 28 9.43 6.37 -22.19
N ASN A 29 8.90 5.77 -23.26
CA ASN A 29 9.66 5.24 -24.40
C ASN A 29 10.81 4.31 -23.94
N LEU A 30 10.50 3.41 -23.02
CA LEU A 30 11.44 2.42 -22.48
C LEU A 30 11.11 1.04 -23.03
N SER A 31 12.15 0.27 -23.34
CA SER A 31 12.01 -1.13 -23.73
C SER A 31 12.55 -2.06 -22.64
N GLU A 32 12.24 -3.35 -22.74
CA GLU A 32 12.74 -4.37 -21.81
C GLU A 32 14.28 -4.41 -21.76
N THR A 33 14.96 -4.09 -22.86
CA THR A 33 16.42 -4.06 -22.93
C THR A 33 17.07 -2.90 -22.17
N ASP A 34 16.29 -1.91 -21.71
CA ASP A 34 16.79 -0.82 -20.88
C ASP A 34 17.06 -1.23 -19.42
N PHE A 35 16.66 -2.44 -19.02
CA PHE A 35 16.63 -2.86 -17.62
C PHE A 35 17.63 -3.98 -17.32
N PHE A 36 18.15 -3.92 -16.11
CA PHE A 36 18.80 -5.02 -15.43
C PHE A 36 17.72 -5.84 -14.70
N HIS A 37 17.77 -7.16 -14.87
CA HIS A 37 16.91 -8.06 -14.11
C HIS A 37 17.61 -8.42 -12.81
N VAL A 38 16.92 -8.19 -11.69
CA VAL A 38 17.41 -8.62 -10.37
C VAL A 38 17.27 -10.15 -10.30
N PRO A 39 18.35 -10.88 -9.93
CA PRO A 39 18.28 -12.33 -9.75
C PRO A 39 17.20 -12.71 -8.74
N PHE A 40 16.51 -13.83 -8.98
CA PHE A 40 15.42 -14.26 -8.11
C PHE A 40 15.90 -14.52 -6.68
N GLU A 41 17.13 -15.00 -6.52
CA GLU A 41 17.78 -15.24 -5.24
C GLU A 41 17.92 -13.96 -4.41
N GLU A 42 18.16 -12.81 -5.05
CA GLU A 42 18.21 -11.52 -4.36
C GLU A 42 16.83 -11.06 -3.90
N ILE A 43 15.78 -11.36 -4.66
CA ILE A 43 14.38 -11.10 -4.26
C ILE A 43 14.04 -11.91 -3.01
N LEU A 44 14.45 -13.19 -2.95
CA LEU A 44 14.21 -14.06 -1.79
C LEU A 44 14.88 -13.56 -0.50
N ASN A 45 15.94 -12.76 -0.61
CA ASN A 45 16.62 -12.18 0.55
C ASN A 45 15.87 -10.98 1.16
N SER A 46 14.85 -10.44 0.46
CA SER A 46 14.01 -9.36 0.95
C SER A 46 12.71 -9.92 1.54
N SER A 47 12.67 -10.08 2.87
CA SER A 47 11.49 -10.60 3.59
C SER A 47 10.21 -9.81 3.28
N ASN A 48 10.35 -8.48 3.08
CA ASN A 48 9.25 -7.64 2.65
C ASN A 48 8.77 -8.02 1.24
N ASP A 49 9.66 -8.10 0.25
CA ASP A 49 9.27 -8.39 -1.13
C ASP A 49 8.64 -9.78 -1.26
N VAL A 50 9.17 -10.78 -0.55
CA VAL A 50 8.58 -12.12 -0.46
C VAL A 50 7.18 -12.06 0.16
N SER A 51 7.02 -11.36 1.29
CA SER A 51 5.72 -11.25 1.97
C SER A 51 4.65 -10.54 1.13
N PHE A 52 5.07 -9.65 0.24
CA PHE A 52 4.17 -8.94 -0.68
C PHE A 52 3.93 -9.69 -1.99
N GLY A 53 4.57 -10.84 -2.22
CA GLY A 53 4.40 -11.65 -3.43
C GLY A 53 5.07 -11.05 -4.67
N VAL A 54 6.20 -10.37 -4.49
CA VAL A 54 7.02 -9.88 -5.61
C VAL A 54 7.73 -11.06 -6.26
N ASN A 55 7.55 -11.23 -7.56
CA ASN A 55 8.14 -12.34 -8.33
C ASN A 55 9.17 -11.90 -9.37
N GLN A 56 9.21 -10.61 -9.72
CA GLN A 56 10.18 -10.05 -10.65
C GLN A 56 10.50 -8.60 -10.27
N ILE A 57 11.79 -8.26 -10.23
CA ILE A 57 12.26 -6.88 -10.08
C ILE A 57 13.16 -6.55 -11.26
N ARG A 58 12.93 -5.37 -11.85
CA ARG A 58 13.72 -4.82 -12.95
C ARG A 58 14.19 -3.42 -12.58
N GLU A 59 15.45 -3.12 -12.84
CA GLU A 59 16.06 -1.87 -12.41
C GLU A 59 16.80 -1.19 -13.56
N ARG A 60 16.75 0.14 -13.57
CA ARG A 60 17.47 0.97 -14.53
C ARG A 60 18.14 2.13 -13.80
N TYR A 61 19.43 2.28 -14.02
CA TYR A 61 20.28 3.25 -13.33
C TYR A 61 20.82 4.32 -14.28
N ASN A 62 21.23 5.45 -13.70
CA ASN A 62 22.10 6.47 -14.29
C ASN A 62 21.59 7.11 -15.60
N LYS A 63 20.29 6.97 -15.90
CA LYS A 63 19.63 7.68 -17.00
C LYS A 63 18.46 8.48 -16.43
N PRO A 64 18.48 9.83 -16.54
CA PRO A 64 17.41 10.66 -16.03
C PRO A 64 16.06 10.31 -16.68
N ILE A 65 15.09 9.97 -15.85
CA ILE A 65 13.68 9.85 -16.18
C ILE A 65 12.98 11.07 -15.59
N ALA A 66 12.15 11.69 -16.43
CA ALA A 66 11.39 12.86 -16.05
C ALA A 66 12.26 13.97 -15.41
N CYS A 67 13.49 14.11 -15.93
CA CYS A 67 14.52 15.08 -15.56
C CYS A 67 15.08 15.00 -14.13
N ILE A 68 14.43 14.31 -13.19
CA ILE A 68 14.82 14.30 -11.77
C ILE A 68 15.17 12.93 -11.23
N PHE A 69 14.63 11.85 -11.79
CA PHE A 69 14.83 10.50 -11.28
C PHE A 69 15.95 9.81 -12.04
N ASN A 70 16.97 9.33 -11.35
CA ASN A 70 18.12 8.66 -11.95
C ASN A 70 18.12 7.15 -11.70
N HIS A 71 17.17 6.65 -10.92
CA HIS A 71 16.96 5.24 -10.69
C HIS A 71 15.47 4.93 -10.88
N PHE A 72 15.19 3.86 -11.63
CA PHE A 72 13.84 3.41 -11.92
C PHE A 72 13.72 1.92 -11.68
N VAL A 73 12.73 1.52 -10.88
CA VAL A 73 12.49 0.12 -10.52
C VAL A 73 11.08 -0.27 -10.93
N VAL A 74 10.93 -1.46 -11.51
CA VAL A 74 9.65 -2.08 -11.80
C VAL A 74 9.55 -3.36 -11.02
N LYS A 75 8.54 -3.47 -10.15
CA LYS A 75 8.22 -4.70 -9.43
C LYS A 75 6.96 -5.33 -10.00
N HIS A 76 7.00 -6.63 -10.24
CA HIS A 76 5.85 -7.45 -10.65
C HIS A 76 5.46 -8.37 -9.51
N TYR A 77 4.15 -8.54 -9.37
CA TYR A 77 3.54 -9.29 -8.29
C TYR A 77 2.81 -10.50 -8.85
N ASP A 78 2.64 -11.55 -8.04
CA ASP A 78 1.84 -12.73 -8.39
C ASP A 78 0.37 -12.39 -8.69
N SER A 79 -0.12 -11.26 -8.17
CA SER A 79 -1.45 -10.71 -8.46
C SER A 79 -1.59 -10.16 -9.89
N ASN A 80 -0.49 -10.10 -10.66
CA ASN A 80 -0.31 -9.32 -11.90
C ASN A 80 -0.30 -7.80 -11.70
N ASP A 81 -0.27 -7.32 -10.45
CA ASP A 81 -0.04 -5.90 -10.19
C ASP A 81 1.38 -5.50 -10.58
N LYS A 82 1.55 -4.21 -10.89
CA LYS A 82 2.86 -3.63 -11.19
C LYS A 82 3.08 -2.38 -10.36
N GLU A 83 4.28 -2.26 -9.81
CA GLU A 83 4.73 -1.03 -9.14
C GLU A 83 5.93 -0.45 -9.87
N TYR A 84 5.84 0.84 -10.18
CA TYR A 84 6.85 1.63 -10.85
C TYR A 84 7.41 2.65 -9.87
N TYR A 85 8.66 2.48 -9.46
CA TYR A 85 9.35 3.38 -8.53
C TYR A 85 10.31 4.28 -9.28
N PHE A 86 10.09 5.57 -9.18
CA PHE A 86 10.96 6.65 -9.63
C PHE A 86 11.76 7.16 -8.44
N ILE A 87 13.07 7.04 -8.51
CA ILE A 87 13.98 7.27 -7.39
C ILE A 87 15.01 8.34 -7.76
N ALA A 88 15.19 9.31 -6.87
CA ALA A 88 16.16 10.38 -6.97
C ALA A 88 16.82 10.64 -5.62
N HIS A 89 18.12 10.94 -5.61
CA HIS A 89 18.79 11.50 -4.44
C HIS A 89 18.82 13.02 -4.57
N THR A 90 18.17 13.72 -3.65
CA THR A 90 18.07 15.18 -3.70
C THR A 90 17.93 15.82 -2.32
N LYS A 91 18.58 16.97 -2.16
CA LYS A 91 18.43 17.89 -1.02
C LYS A 91 17.57 19.11 -1.38
N ASP A 92 17.09 19.20 -2.61
CA ASP A 92 16.36 20.38 -3.09
C ASP A 92 14.93 20.39 -2.53
N LEU A 93 14.77 21.11 -1.42
CA LEU A 93 13.47 21.33 -0.77
C LEU A 93 12.44 21.97 -1.72
N SER A 94 12.88 22.85 -2.63
CA SER A 94 11.98 23.51 -3.57
C SER A 94 11.46 22.52 -4.60
N LEU A 95 12.30 21.59 -5.07
CA LEU A 95 11.88 20.49 -5.93
C LEU A 95 10.86 19.58 -5.22
N ILE A 96 11.19 19.13 -4.01
CA ILE A 96 10.30 18.26 -3.21
C ILE A 96 8.95 18.94 -2.98
N SER A 97 8.96 20.20 -2.54
CA SER A 97 7.75 20.97 -2.27
C SER A 97 6.91 21.21 -3.52
N ARG A 98 7.54 21.53 -4.66
CA ARG A 98 6.83 21.70 -5.94
C ARG A 98 6.16 20.40 -6.40
N MET A 99 6.87 19.28 -6.30
CA MET A 99 6.32 17.98 -6.66
C MET A 99 5.12 17.63 -5.78
N PHE A 100 5.26 17.79 -4.46
CA PHE A 100 4.17 17.54 -3.52
C PHE A 100 2.95 18.43 -3.77
N ASN A 101 3.15 19.75 -3.94
CA ASN A 101 2.05 20.68 -4.19
C ASN A 101 1.33 20.40 -5.51
N LYS A 102 2.06 19.98 -6.55
CA LYS A 102 1.47 19.63 -7.85
C LYS A 102 0.67 18.32 -7.75
N LEU A 103 1.16 17.31 -7.05
CA LEU A 103 0.37 16.11 -6.74
C LEU A 103 -0.90 16.49 -5.97
N CYS A 104 -0.80 17.41 -5.00
CA CYS A 104 -1.97 17.88 -4.27
C CYS A 104 -2.98 18.60 -5.14
N SER A 105 -2.53 19.42 -6.11
CA SER A 105 -3.45 20.09 -7.04
C SER A 105 -4.13 19.13 -8.01
N GLU A 106 -3.45 18.05 -8.39
CA GLU A 106 -3.99 17.08 -9.37
C GLU A 106 -4.91 16.03 -8.74
N PHE A 107 -4.62 15.63 -7.50
CA PHE A 107 -5.24 14.48 -6.85
C PHE A 107 -5.89 14.81 -5.48
N GLY A 108 -5.88 16.07 -5.05
CA GLY A 108 -6.30 16.47 -3.71
C GLY A 108 -5.21 16.26 -2.65
N GLY A 109 -5.50 16.52 -1.38
CA GLY A 109 -4.45 16.57 -0.32
C GLY A 109 -3.70 15.26 -0.03
N GLY A 110 -4.21 14.14 -0.53
CA GLY A 110 -3.66 12.81 -0.27
C GLY A 110 -3.85 12.37 1.18
N ALA A 111 -3.46 11.14 1.47
CA ALA A 111 -3.51 10.57 2.81
C ALA A 111 -2.13 10.08 3.24
N TYR A 112 -1.92 10.00 4.55
CA TYR A 112 -0.70 9.50 5.16
C TYR A 112 -1.04 8.85 6.50
N ASN A 113 -0.19 7.95 6.97
CA ASN A 113 -0.36 7.34 8.28
C ASN A 113 0.45 8.14 9.30
N GLU A 114 -0.22 8.88 10.17
CA GLU A 114 0.42 9.74 11.17
C GLU A 114 1.30 8.98 12.19
N TYR A 115 1.05 7.68 12.38
CA TYR A 115 1.84 6.81 13.26
C TYR A 115 3.09 6.22 12.58
N LYS A 116 3.11 6.19 11.24
CA LYS A 116 4.19 5.55 10.45
C LYS A 116 4.94 6.52 9.55
N SER A 117 4.42 7.72 9.35
CA SER A 117 5.00 8.70 8.42
C SER A 117 4.72 10.13 8.83
N VAL A 118 5.63 11.02 8.43
CA VAL A 118 5.44 12.46 8.52
C VAL A 118 4.80 12.99 7.22
N SER A 119 3.88 13.94 7.36
CA SER A 119 3.30 14.63 6.21
C SER A 119 4.26 15.64 5.59
N PHE A 120 4.25 15.74 4.26
CA PHE A 120 4.94 16.80 3.52
C PHE A 120 4.36 18.21 3.78
N TYR A 121 3.18 18.32 4.40
CA TYR A 121 2.66 19.59 4.89
C TYR A 121 3.52 20.21 6.00
N LYS A 122 4.28 19.39 6.74
CA LYS A 122 5.17 19.86 7.82
C LYS A 122 6.51 20.36 7.26
N LYS A 123 6.48 21.51 6.57
CA LYS A 123 7.63 22.08 5.83
C LYS A 123 8.92 22.18 6.66
N ASP A 124 8.84 22.58 7.93
CA ASP A 124 10.01 22.68 8.80
C ASP A 124 10.69 21.33 9.04
N LYS A 125 9.89 20.25 9.13
CA LYS A 125 10.44 18.89 9.25
C LYS A 125 11.07 18.43 7.94
N VAL A 126 10.47 18.75 6.79
CA VAL A 126 11.05 18.44 5.48
C VAL A 126 12.39 19.17 5.32
N LEU A 127 12.46 20.45 5.72
CA LEU A 127 13.68 21.25 5.71
C LEU A 127 14.78 20.60 6.55
N LYS A 128 14.50 20.25 7.81
CA LYS A 128 15.45 19.55 8.69
C LYS A 128 16.00 18.29 8.03
N LEU A 129 15.11 17.46 7.47
CA LEU A 129 15.51 16.21 6.84
C LEU A 129 16.38 16.43 5.59
N THR A 130 16.01 17.37 4.73
CA THR A 130 16.84 17.73 3.55
C THR A 130 18.20 18.29 3.94
N ALA A 131 18.32 18.92 5.11
CA ALA A 131 19.55 19.52 5.62
C ALA A 131 20.54 18.52 6.24
N GLY A 132 20.18 17.24 6.39
CA GLY A 132 21.05 16.29 7.09
C GLY A 132 20.62 15.97 8.52
N VAL A 133 19.62 16.68 9.05
CA VAL A 133 19.25 16.58 10.47
C VAL A 133 18.21 15.47 10.61
N VAL A 134 18.65 14.33 11.14
CA VAL A 134 17.83 13.16 11.46
C VAL A 134 17.82 13.01 12.97
N GLU A 135 16.64 13.07 13.58
CA GLU A 135 16.47 12.73 15.00
C GLU A 135 16.19 11.22 15.11
N ASP A 136 16.74 10.54 16.12
CA ASP A 136 16.49 9.11 16.35
C ASP A 136 14.98 8.85 16.45
N GLY A 137 14.47 7.92 15.63
CA GLY A 137 13.05 7.57 15.59
C GLY A 137 12.18 8.45 14.68
N ASP A 138 12.76 9.35 13.90
CA ASP A 138 11.99 10.08 12.90
C ASP A 138 11.35 9.14 11.86
N LEU A 139 10.07 9.36 11.61
CA LEU A 139 9.31 8.59 10.62
C LEU A 139 9.62 9.08 9.20
N PRO A 140 9.60 8.20 8.17
CA PRO A 140 9.75 8.63 6.79
C PRO A 140 8.63 9.59 6.37
N PHE A 141 8.88 10.45 5.40
CA PHE A 141 7.79 11.22 4.80
C PHE A 141 7.07 10.36 3.79
N SER A 142 5.73 10.33 3.82
CA SER A 142 4.96 9.55 2.87
C SER A 142 3.56 10.12 2.70
N HIS A 143 3.12 10.34 1.47
CA HIS A 143 1.73 10.59 1.10
C HIS A 143 1.31 9.63 -0.01
N PHE A 144 0.03 9.25 -0.02
CA PHE A 144 -0.56 8.41 -1.05
C PHE A 144 -1.88 8.98 -1.57
N TRP A 145 -2.17 8.68 -2.83
CA TRP A 145 -3.39 9.04 -3.54
C TRP A 145 -3.94 7.81 -4.26
N PHE A 146 -5.25 7.66 -4.29
CA PHE A 146 -5.91 6.53 -4.94
C PHE A 146 -6.88 7.00 -6.01
N GLN A 147 -6.77 6.41 -7.20
CA GLN A 147 -7.76 6.51 -8.26
C GLN A 147 -8.49 5.17 -8.35
N HIS A 148 -9.53 5.01 -7.51
CA HIS A 148 -10.23 3.74 -7.34
C HIS A 148 -10.81 3.19 -8.65
N GLU A 149 -11.40 4.07 -9.47
CA GLU A 149 -12.03 3.70 -10.74
C GLU A 149 -11.04 3.15 -11.76
N MET A 150 -9.75 3.40 -11.58
CA MET A 150 -8.69 3.01 -12.52
C MET A 150 -7.73 1.98 -11.93
N GLY A 151 -7.91 1.64 -10.64
CA GLY A 151 -7.00 0.74 -9.94
C GLY A 151 -5.59 1.31 -9.74
N ILE A 152 -5.41 2.64 -9.78
CA ILE A 152 -4.09 3.27 -9.70
C ILE A 152 -3.86 3.84 -8.30
N THR A 153 -2.68 3.57 -7.74
CA THR A 153 -2.21 4.23 -6.51
C THR A 153 -0.94 5.01 -6.80
N TYR A 154 -0.87 6.23 -6.30
CA TYR A 154 0.33 7.04 -6.31
C TYR A 154 0.86 7.17 -4.90
N LYS A 155 2.18 7.12 -4.73
CA LYS A 155 2.83 7.36 -3.44
C LYS A 155 4.04 8.25 -3.65
N MET A 156 4.15 9.31 -2.86
CA MET A 156 5.37 10.10 -2.76
C MET A 156 6.00 9.81 -1.39
N SER A 157 7.29 9.52 -1.35
CA SER A 157 8.03 9.28 -0.10
C SER A 157 9.36 9.99 -0.12
N TYR A 158 9.83 10.41 1.05
CA TYR A 158 11.19 10.94 1.22
C TYR A 158 11.83 10.22 2.41
N LEU A 159 12.84 9.42 2.10
CA LEU A 159 13.42 8.44 3.02
C LEU A 159 14.65 8.99 3.75
N GLN A 160 14.82 8.50 4.98
CA GLN A 160 16.04 8.65 5.78
C GLN A 160 17.07 7.56 5.49
N HIS A 161 16.60 6.38 5.10
CA HIS A 161 17.46 5.27 4.71
C HIS A 161 16.89 4.61 3.45
N PRO A 162 17.60 4.68 2.31
CA PRO A 162 18.82 5.47 2.07
C PRO A 162 18.57 6.98 2.22
N PHE A 163 19.61 7.72 2.64
CA PHE A 163 19.47 9.13 3.00
C PHE A 163 19.13 10.01 1.78
N GLN A 164 18.26 11.00 2.00
CA GLN A 164 17.88 12.03 1.01
C GLN A 164 17.28 11.47 -0.28
N GLN A 165 16.58 10.35 -0.17
CA GLN A 165 15.99 9.69 -1.31
C GLN A 165 14.53 10.10 -1.48
N LEU A 166 14.25 10.86 -2.55
CA LEU A 166 12.91 11.10 -3.04
C LEU A 166 12.46 9.91 -3.87
N GLN A 167 11.32 9.35 -3.50
CA GLN A 167 10.66 8.27 -4.22
C GLN A 167 9.27 8.71 -4.65
N PHE A 168 8.94 8.42 -5.90
CA PHE A 168 7.58 8.47 -6.39
C PHE A 168 7.22 7.10 -6.94
N MET A 169 6.11 6.54 -6.49
CA MET A 169 5.64 5.23 -6.90
C MET A 169 4.28 5.35 -7.56
N ILE A 170 4.13 4.63 -8.66
CA ILE A 170 2.85 4.39 -9.33
C ILE A 170 2.60 2.89 -9.25
N ARG A 171 1.52 2.49 -8.58
CA ARG A 171 1.02 1.11 -8.59
C ARG A 171 -0.18 1.02 -9.51
N VAL A 172 -0.14 0.08 -10.43
CA VAL A 172 -1.27 -0.28 -11.30
C VAL A 172 -1.78 -1.64 -10.85
N ASN A 173 -2.98 -1.65 -10.29
CA ASN A 173 -3.67 -2.89 -9.93
C ASN A 173 -4.44 -3.40 -11.14
N GLN A 174 -4.07 -4.56 -11.66
CA GLN A 174 -4.78 -5.14 -12.81
C GLN A 174 -6.13 -5.77 -12.42
N ARG A 175 -6.30 -6.07 -11.13
CA ARG A 175 -7.57 -6.52 -10.57
C ARG A 175 -8.25 -5.32 -9.92
N MET A 176 -9.29 -4.79 -10.57
CA MET A 176 -10.23 -3.96 -9.84
C MET A 176 -10.85 -4.84 -8.75
N PRO A 177 -10.87 -4.40 -7.47
CA PRO A 177 -11.63 -5.11 -6.45
C PRO A 177 -13.05 -5.26 -6.97
N ASN A 178 -13.52 -6.50 -7.14
CA ASN A 178 -14.91 -6.72 -7.48
C ASN A 178 -15.74 -6.26 -6.26
N ARG A 179 -16.28 -5.04 -6.36
CA ARG A 179 -17.17 -4.42 -5.38
C ARG A 179 -18.63 -4.79 -5.63
N ALA A 180 -18.92 -5.66 -6.61
CA ALA A 180 -20.24 -6.25 -6.69
C ALA A 180 -20.55 -6.92 -5.34
N PRO A 181 -21.77 -6.73 -4.79
CA PRO A 181 -22.21 -7.47 -3.63
C PRO A 181 -21.95 -8.96 -3.88
N ARG A 182 -21.09 -9.57 -3.06
CA ARG A 182 -20.82 -11.01 -3.19
C ARG A 182 -22.04 -11.72 -2.64
N THR A 183 -22.73 -12.45 -3.49
CA THR A 183 -23.79 -13.38 -3.09
C THR A 183 -23.21 -14.60 -2.38
N ASP A 184 -21.94 -14.92 -2.65
CA ASP A 184 -21.23 -16.06 -2.06
C ASP A 184 -20.28 -15.58 -0.97
N SER A 185 -20.64 -15.85 0.28
CA SER A 185 -19.79 -15.62 1.45
C SER A 185 -18.78 -16.76 1.59
N ILE A 186 -17.58 -16.49 2.15
CA ILE A 186 -16.62 -17.54 2.51
C ILE A 186 -17.26 -18.61 3.43
N LEU A 187 -18.35 -18.26 4.10
CA LEU A 187 -19.19 -19.15 4.88
C LEU A 187 -19.71 -20.34 4.08
N SER A 188 -20.00 -20.20 2.78
CA SER A 188 -20.47 -21.32 1.95
C SER A 188 -19.36 -22.31 1.60
N LEU A 189 -18.10 -21.95 1.86
CA LEU A 189 -16.92 -22.77 1.60
C LEU A 189 -16.40 -23.48 2.86
N LEU A 190 -16.97 -23.16 4.04
CA LEU A 190 -16.61 -23.83 5.29
C LEU A 190 -17.30 -25.19 5.34
N ASN A 191 -16.59 -26.24 5.76
CA ASN A 191 -17.17 -27.56 5.96
C ASN A 191 -17.86 -27.70 7.32
N PHE A 192 -17.92 -26.61 8.09
CA PHE A 192 -18.60 -26.54 9.37
C PHE A 192 -19.68 -25.45 9.41
N ASP A 193 -20.64 -25.62 10.32
CA ASP A 193 -21.60 -24.58 10.68
C ASP A 193 -21.06 -23.77 11.87
N ILE A 194 -20.92 -22.45 11.68
CA ILE A 194 -20.45 -21.52 12.72
C ILE A 194 -21.34 -21.59 13.97
N ASN A 195 -22.66 -21.69 13.82
CA ASN A 195 -23.56 -21.74 14.97
C ASN A 195 -23.36 -23.02 15.78
N ASN A 196 -23.04 -24.13 15.12
CA ASN A 196 -22.69 -25.37 15.80
C ASN A 196 -21.40 -25.20 16.62
N ILE A 197 -20.35 -24.60 16.06
CA ILE A 197 -19.09 -24.36 16.79
C ILE A 197 -19.27 -23.36 17.93
N LEU A 198 -20.07 -22.31 17.71
CA LEU A 198 -20.40 -21.36 18.77
C LEU A 198 -21.25 -22.01 19.88
N SER A 199 -21.97 -23.09 19.62
CA SER A 199 -22.65 -23.85 20.67
C SER A 199 -21.71 -24.72 21.52
N GLU A 200 -20.50 -24.98 21.02
CA GLU A 200 -19.48 -25.74 21.75
C GLU A 200 -18.79 -24.89 22.82
N GLN A 201 -18.08 -25.57 23.73
CA GLN A 201 -17.27 -24.94 24.75
C GLN A 201 -16.04 -24.29 24.11
N GLU A 202 -15.90 -22.97 24.28
CA GLU A 202 -14.75 -22.23 23.77
C GLU A 202 -13.46 -22.54 24.55
N SER A 203 -12.35 -22.58 23.82
CA SER A 203 -11.00 -22.71 24.37
C SER A 203 -10.54 -21.41 25.03
N TYR A 204 -11.08 -20.26 24.58
CA TYR A 204 -10.83 -18.96 25.18
C TYR A 204 -12.03 -18.02 25.00
N ARG A 205 -12.31 -17.22 26.02
CA ARG A 205 -13.35 -16.19 26.03
C ARG A 205 -12.80 -14.88 26.59
N HIS A 206 -12.97 -13.79 25.86
CA HIS A 206 -12.63 -12.45 26.31
C HIS A 206 -13.81 -11.50 26.12
N ILE A 207 -14.12 -10.71 27.15
CA ILE A 207 -15.23 -9.75 27.14
C ILE A 207 -14.63 -8.36 27.25
N GLU A 208 -14.93 -7.51 26.27
CA GLU A 208 -14.60 -6.09 26.33
C GLU A 208 -15.83 -5.31 26.77
N VAL A 209 -15.66 -4.47 27.79
CA VAL A 209 -16.71 -3.60 28.34
C VAL A 209 -16.32 -2.14 28.14
N LYS A 210 -17.18 -1.35 27.51
CA LYS A 210 -17.04 0.11 27.36
C LYS A 210 -18.30 0.79 27.86
N ASP A 211 -18.14 1.85 28.66
CA ASP A 211 -19.24 2.65 29.20
C ASP A 211 -20.32 1.82 29.93
N SER A 212 -19.89 0.79 30.66
CA SER A 212 -20.76 -0.17 31.37
C SER A 212 -21.63 -1.07 30.48
N ALA A 213 -21.38 -1.09 29.16
CA ALA A 213 -21.99 -2.02 28.22
C ALA A 213 -20.93 -2.98 27.63
N VAL A 214 -21.33 -4.21 27.33
CA VAL A 214 -20.47 -5.15 26.60
C VAL A 214 -20.29 -4.61 25.18
N ALA A 215 -19.07 -4.21 24.84
CA ALA A 215 -18.72 -3.73 23.51
C ALA A 215 -18.63 -4.91 22.54
N PHE A 216 -17.95 -5.99 22.95
CA PHE A 216 -17.90 -7.25 22.22
C PHE A 216 -17.44 -8.41 23.12
N VAL A 217 -17.65 -9.63 22.62
CA VAL A 217 -17.08 -10.85 23.19
C VAL A 217 -16.29 -11.59 22.10
N ASP A 218 -15.03 -11.88 22.40
CA ASP A 218 -14.19 -12.75 21.57
C ASP A 218 -14.26 -14.19 22.07
N TYR A 219 -14.51 -15.10 21.15
CA TYR A 219 -14.50 -16.55 21.34
C TYR A 219 -13.39 -17.15 20.48
N VAL A 220 -12.66 -18.10 21.04
CA VAL A 220 -11.74 -18.96 20.28
C VAL A 220 -12.18 -20.40 20.48
N CYS A 221 -12.57 -21.05 19.41
CA CYS A 221 -13.01 -22.44 19.41
C CYS A 221 -12.04 -23.29 18.59
N SER A 222 -11.71 -24.48 19.09
CA SER A 222 -10.98 -25.46 18.31
C SER A 222 -11.91 -26.14 17.31
N LEU A 223 -11.44 -26.37 16.10
CA LEU A 223 -12.17 -27.09 15.06
C LEU A 223 -11.92 -28.59 15.21
N ARG A 224 -12.98 -29.41 15.09
CA ARG A 224 -12.87 -30.87 15.18
C ARG A 224 -12.05 -31.44 14.02
N GLU A 225 -12.18 -30.85 12.84
CA GLU A 225 -11.41 -31.16 11.64
C GLU A 225 -10.79 -29.88 11.09
N LYS A 226 -9.61 -30.00 10.47
CA LYS A 226 -8.92 -28.85 9.88
C LYS A 226 -9.66 -28.36 8.65
N GLU A 227 -10.04 -27.09 8.62
CA GLU A 227 -10.50 -26.46 7.40
C GLU A 227 -9.36 -26.25 6.42
N PHE A 228 -9.63 -26.58 5.16
CA PHE A 228 -8.65 -26.53 4.07
C PHE A 228 -7.34 -27.30 4.38
N GLY A 229 -7.38 -28.25 5.32
CA GLY A 229 -6.22 -29.00 5.80
C GLY A 229 -5.21 -28.20 6.64
N LEU A 230 -5.47 -26.91 6.91
CA LEU A 230 -4.51 -26.00 7.52
C LEU A 230 -5.03 -25.32 8.79
N PHE A 231 -6.31 -24.97 8.86
CA PHE A 231 -6.87 -24.17 9.95
C PHE A 231 -7.60 -25.06 10.95
N ASP A 232 -7.16 -25.08 12.21
CA ASP A 232 -7.76 -25.84 13.31
C ASP A 232 -8.37 -24.96 14.41
N VAL A 233 -8.38 -23.64 14.23
CA VAL A 233 -8.90 -22.68 15.21
C VAL A 233 -9.80 -21.66 14.53
N LEU A 234 -10.97 -21.43 15.11
CA LEU A 234 -11.88 -20.37 14.74
C LEU A 234 -11.88 -19.30 15.83
N ALA A 235 -11.56 -18.05 15.47
CA ALA A 235 -11.70 -16.89 16.33
C ALA A 235 -12.91 -16.05 15.84
N VAL A 236 -13.88 -15.82 16.71
CA VAL A 236 -15.11 -15.07 16.41
C VAL A 236 -15.29 -13.93 17.40
N ARG A 237 -15.56 -12.72 16.88
CA ARG A 237 -15.99 -11.57 17.68
C ARG A 237 -17.48 -11.35 17.52
N ILE A 238 -18.22 -11.37 18.64
CA ILE A 238 -19.65 -11.10 18.67
C ILE A 238 -19.89 -9.73 19.31
N PHE A 239 -20.54 -8.83 18.57
CA PHE A 239 -20.96 -7.52 19.05
C PHE A 239 -22.36 -7.64 19.67
N GLY A 240 -22.42 -8.02 20.95
CA GLY A 240 -23.68 -8.23 21.66
C GLY A 240 -23.53 -9.17 22.85
N ASN A 241 -24.65 -9.43 23.53
CA ASN A 241 -24.71 -10.31 24.71
C ASN A 241 -25.22 -11.73 24.41
N THR A 242 -25.65 -12.02 23.18
CA THR A 242 -26.14 -13.33 22.74
C THR A 242 -25.10 -14.04 21.88
N LYS A 243 -24.73 -15.27 22.24
CA LYS A 243 -23.80 -16.13 21.49
C LYS A 243 -24.51 -16.73 20.26
N SER A 244 -24.80 -15.91 19.26
CA SER A 244 -25.49 -16.32 18.03
C SER A 244 -24.92 -15.59 16.82
N PHE A 245 -24.75 -16.31 15.71
CA PHE A 245 -24.39 -15.72 14.42
C PHE A 245 -25.64 -15.66 13.53
N ASP A 246 -26.18 -14.45 13.35
CA ASP A 246 -27.34 -14.20 12.49
C ASP A 246 -26.88 -13.75 11.10
N GLN A 247 -27.18 -14.56 10.09
CA GLN A 247 -26.87 -14.26 8.68
C GLN A 247 -27.87 -13.26 8.07
N SER A 248 -28.96 -12.93 8.76
CA SER A 248 -29.98 -11.98 8.27
C SER A 248 -29.62 -10.50 8.47
N VAL A 249 -28.43 -10.20 9.03
CA VAL A 249 -27.92 -8.83 9.09
C VAL A 249 -27.38 -8.43 7.71
N ASP A 250 -28.32 -8.06 6.83
CA ASP A 250 -28.04 -7.33 5.60
C ASP A 250 -27.27 -6.04 5.92
N THR A 251 -26.07 -5.95 5.34
CA THR A 251 -25.37 -4.71 4.98
C THR A 251 -25.58 -3.50 5.90
N CYS A 252 -24.78 -3.40 6.97
CA CYS A 252 -24.56 -2.11 7.64
C CYS A 252 -23.20 -1.54 7.26
N PHE A 253 -23.12 -0.92 6.07
CA PHE A 253 -22.24 0.22 5.78
C PHE A 253 -22.82 0.97 4.57
N SER A 254 -23.64 1.98 4.87
CA SER A 254 -23.93 3.13 3.99
C SER A 254 -23.04 4.30 4.39
#